data_AF-A0A060HEJ2-F1
#
_entry.id   AF-A0A060HEJ2-F1
#
_cell.length_a   1.000
_cell.length_b   1.000
_cell.length_c   1.000
_cell.angle_alpha   90.00
_cell.angle_beta   90.00
_cell.angle_gamma   90.00
#
_symmetry.space_group_name_H-M   'P 1'
#
loop_
_entity.id
_entity.type
_entity.pdbx_description
1 polymer ?
#
loop_
_entity_poly.entity_id
_entity_poly.type
_entity_poly.pdbx_seq_one_letter_code
_entity_poly.pdbx_strand_id
1 'polypeptide(L)'
;MIAEDVLFSRVRGVLQNDWVQLPDYPGYRGTGGPGLLLEELLGLKANNSDTPDSGKWEVKFHSGTSLLTLFHKTPGPKNVMHTMVRTFGWPDDH
;
A
#
# COMPACT_ATOMS: atom_id res chain seq x y z
N MET A 1 10.09 -4.77 -13.65
CA MET A 1 9.67 -3.56 -14.36
C MET A 1 8.66 -3.97 -15.41
N ILE A 2 7.49 -3.34 -15.44
CA ILE A 2 6.48 -3.56 -16.47
C ILE A 2 6.45 -2.34 -17.40
N ALA A 3 6.18 -2.56 -18.67
CA ALA A 3 6.02 -1.46 -19.63
C ALA A 3 4.76 -0.65 -19.33
N GLU A 4 4.78 0.64 -19.65
CA GLU A 4 3.71 1.59 -19.32
C GLU A 4 2.38 1.24 -20.01
N ASP A 5 2.45 0.87 -21.29
CA ASP A 5 1.30 0.41 -22.08
C ASP A 5 0.66 -0.85 -21.48
N VAL A 6 1.49 -1.78 -21.01
CA VAL A 6 1.05 -2.99 -20.30
C VAL A 6 0.38 -2.63 -18.98
N LEU A 7 0.99 -1.76 -18.16
CA LEU A 7 0.39 -1.31 -16.91
C LEU A 7 -0.98 -0.66 -17.16
N PHE A 8 -1.07 0.26 -18.12
CA PHE A 8 -2.30 0.97 -18.42
C PHE A 8 -3.38 0.04 -18.99
N SER A 9 -2.99 -0.96 -19.78
CA SER A 9 -3.89 -2.02 -20.23
C SER A 9 -4.48 -2.81 -19.05
N ARG A 10 -3.63 -3.20 -18.08
CA ARG A 10 -4.07 -3.90 -16.86
C ARG A 10 -5.00 -3.03 -16.00
N VAL A 11 -4.67 -1.75 -15.82
CA VAL A 11 -5.53 -0.81 -15.09
C VAL A 11 -6.90 -0.69 -15.75
N ARG A 12 -6.97 -0.55 -17.07
CA ARG A 12 -8.27 -0.55 -17.79
C ARG A 12 -9.03 -1.84 -17.59
N GLY A 13 -8.35 -2.99 -17.57
CA GLY A 13 -8.97 -4.28 -17.26
C GLY A 13 -9.55 -4.32 -15.84
N VAL A 14 -8.83 -3.79 -14.85
CA VAL A 14 -9.33 -3.71 -13.47
C VAL A 14 -10.56 -2.81 -13.36
N LEU A 15 -10.59 -1.68 -14.08
CA LEU A 15 -11.73 -0.76 -14.12
C LEU A 15 -12.98 -1.36 -14.78
N GLN A 16 -12.85 -2.45 -15.54
CA GLN A 16 -13.99 -3.17 -16.13
C GLN A 16 -14.61 -4.20 -15.19
N ASN A 17 -13.96 -4.50 -14.07
CA ASN A 17 -14.55 -5.35 -13.05
C ASN A 17 -15.67 -4.60 -12.31
N ASP A 18 -16.66 -5.36 -11.88
CA ASP A 18 -17.60 -4.92 -10.83
C ASP A 18 -16.92 -5.11 -9.46
N TRP A 19 -17.69 -5.32 -8.40
CA TRP A 19 -17.16 -5.64 -7.07
C TRP A 19 -16.20 -6.85 -7.10
N VAL A 20 -14.98 -6.64 -6.57
CA VAL A 20 -14.00 -7.70 -6.34
C VAL A 20 -13.98 -8.03 -4.86
N GLN A 21 -14.24 -9.29 -4.53
CA GLN A 21 -14.23 -9.79 -3.15
C GLN A 21 -12.79 -9.85 -2.63
N LEU A 22 -12.54 -9.26 -1.46
CA LEU A 22 -11.27 -9.43 -0.75
C LEU A 22 -11.14 -10.88 -0.25
N PRO A 23 -9.96 -11.51 -0.41
CA PRO A 23 -9.69 -12.82 0.17
C PRO A 23 -9.82 -12.82 1.71
N ASP A 24 -10.40 -13.88 2.27
CA ASP A 24 -10.53 -14.01 3.73
C ASP A 24 -9.41 -14.88 4.33
N TYR A 25 -8.20 -14.33 4.36
CA TYR A 25 -7.07 -14.88 5.12
C TYR A 25 -6.23 -13.75 5.75
N PRO A 26 -5.40 -14.03 6.77
CA PRO A 26 -4.81 -12.99 7.62
C PRO A 26 -4.12 -11.82 6.91
N GLY A 27 -3.50 -12.04 5.75
CA GLY A 27 -2.84 -10.98 4.96
C GLY A 27 -3.76 -9.87 4.43
N TYR A 28 -5.07 -10.13 4.35
CA TYR A 28 -6.07 -9.22 3.78
C TYR A 28 -6.97 -8.55 4.82
N ARG A 29 -6.84 -8.92 6.10
CA ARG A 29 -7.73 -8.45 7.19
C ARG A 29 -7.37 -7.06 7.74
N GLY A 30 -6.27 -6.46 7.26
CA GLY A 30 -5.85 -5.11 7.63
C GLY A 30 -6.39 -4.04 6.67
N THR A 31 -6.27 -2.77 7.07
CA THR A 31 -6.66 -1.61 6.23
C THR A 31 -5.86 -1.49 4.93
N GLY A 32 -4.70 -2.16 4.84
CA GLY A 32 -3.91 -2.27 3.60
C GLY A 32 -4.39 -3.34 2.62
N GLY A 33 -5.36 -4.19 2.98
CA GLY A 33 -5.85 -5.29 2.14
C GLY A 33 -6.28 -4.88 0.72
N PRO A 34 -7.02 -3.77 0.53
CA PRO A 34 -7.37 -3.28 -0.80
C PRO A 34 -6.16 -2.90 -1.68
N GLY A 35 -5.09 -2.36 -1.07
CA GLY A 35 -3.85 -2.06 -1.79
C GLY A 35 -3.15 -3.31 -2.27
N LEU A 36 -3.07 -4.33 -1.41
CA LEU A 36 -2.52 -5.64 -1.76
C LEU A 36 -3.31 -6.30 -2.90
N LEU A 37 -4.65 -6.24 -2.84
CA LEU A 37 -5.50 -6.77 -3.91
C LEU A 37 -5.26 -6.05 -5.24
N LEU A 38 -5.10 -4.72 -5.23
CA LEU A 38 -4.83 -3.94 -6.42
C LEU A 38 -3.48 -4.34 -7.06
N GLU A 39 -2.45 -4.56 -6.26
CA GLU A 39 -1.15 -5.04 -6.74
C GLU A 39 -1.28 -6.41 -7.43
N GLU A 40 -2.01 -7.35 -6.81
CA GLU A 40 -2.26 -8.69 -7.38
C GLU A 40 -3.03 -8.60 -8.70
N LEU A 41 -4.11 -7.81 -8.76
CA LEU A 41 -4.90 -7.60 -9.98
C LEU A 41 -4.09 -7.00 -11.13
N LEU A 42 -3.12 -6.13 -10.80
CA LEU A 42 -2.21 -5.54 -11.77
C LEU A 42 -1.00 -6.44 -12.06
N GLY A 43 -0.88 -7.62 -11.45
CA GLY A 43 0.25 -8.53 -11.61
C GLY A 43 1.57 -7.89 -11.18
N LEU A 44 1.53 -7.07 -10.13
CA LEU A 44 2.67 -6.46 -9.46
C LEU A 44 3.09 -7.33 -8.28
N LYS A 45 4.40 -7.41 -8.02
CA LYS A 45 4.93 -8.18 -6.90
C LYS A 45 5.08 -7.25 -5.69
N ALA A 46 4.26 -7.47 -4.66
CA ALA A 46 4.38 -6.82 -3.37
C ALA A 46 5.82 -6.90 -2.84
N ASN A 47 6.39 -5.76 -2.44
CA ASN A 47 7.72 -5.69 -1.85
C ASN A 47 7.86 -4.44 -0.96
N ASN A 48 8.93 -4.40 -0.16
CA ASN A 48 9.21 -3.29 0.78
C ASN A 48 10.34 -2.36 0.29
N SER A 49 10.57 -2.30 -1.02
CA SER A 49 11.62 -1.43 -1.58
C SER A 49 11.09 -0.02 -1.70
N ASP A 50 11.92 0.98 -1.41
CA ASP A 50 11.62 2.39 -1.66
C ASP A 50 11.76 2.72 -3.16
N THR A 51 11.08 1.96 -4.02
CA THR A 51 11.10 2.09 -5.48
C THR A 51 9.70 1.89 -6.05
N PRO A 52 9.35 2.52 -7.18
CA PRO A 52 8.01 2.40 -7.75
C PRO A 52 7.62 0.96 -8.08
N ASP A 53 6.37 0.57 -7.79
CA ASP A 53 5.87 -0.82 -7.97
C ASP A 53 6.08 -1.38 -9.39
N SER A 54 5.83 -0.54 -10.41
CA SER A 54 5.98 -0.93 -11.82
C SER A 54 7.38 -0.64 -12.38
N GLY A 55 8.25 0.00 -11.58
CA GLY A 55 9.54 0.56 -11.95
C GLY A 55 9.49 2.04 -12.32
N LYS A 56 8.46 2.48 -13.07
CA LYS A 56 8.25 3.90 -13.42
C LYS A 56 7.15 4.55 -12.58
N TRP A 57 6.07 3.81 -12.34
CA TRP A 57 4.87 4.28 -11.66
C TRP A 57 4.69 3.56 -10.34
N GLU A 58 4.35 4.35 -9.32
CA GLU A 58 3.85 3.88 -8.03
C GLU A 58 2.34 3.72 -8.11
N VAL A 59 1.81 2.66 -7.53
CA VAL A 59 0.37 2.38 -7.48
C VAL A 59 -0.15 2.56 -6.06
N LYS A 60 -1.28 3.26 -5.92
CA LYS A 60 -1.95 3.43 -4.63
C LYS A 60 -3.43 3.13 -4.76
N PHE A 61 -3.96 2.33 -3.84
CA PHE A 61 -5.40 2.26 -3.61
C PHE A 61 -5.81 3.37 -2.63
N HIS A 62 -6.92 4.04 -2.92
CA HIS A 62 -7.54 5.01 -2.02
C HIS A 62 -9.06 4.95 -2.15
N SER A 63 -9.74 5.06 -1.00
CA SER A 63 -11.20 5.17 -0.95
C SER A 63 -11.61 6.10 0.19
N GLY A 64 -12.74 6.79 0.01
CA GLY A 64 -13.29 7.70 1.02
C GLY A 64 -12.49 9.00 1.16
N THR A 65 -12.41 9.51 2.39
CA THR A 65 -11.89 10.86 2.70
C THR A 65 -10.58 10.86 3.49
N SER A 66 -9.99 9.69 3.73
CA SER A 66 -8.72 9.57 4.47
C SER A 66 -7.57 10.21 3.70
N LEU A 67 -6.48 10.56 4.38
CA LEU A 67 -5.26 11.01 3.71
C LEU A 67 -4.66 9.88 2.86
N LEU A 68 -4.09 10.24 1.72
CA LEU A 68 -3.33 9.31 0.88
C LEU A 68 -1.88 9.24 1.38
N THR A 69 -1.45 8.08 1.88
CA THR A 69 -0.06 7.84 2.26
C THR A 69 0.82 7.78 1.02
N LEU A 70 1.75 8.73 0.88
CA LEU A 70 2.72 8.74 -0.22
C LEU A 70 3.86 7.76 0.04
N PHE A 71 4.58 7.94 1.15
CA PHE A 71 5.69 7.09 1.58
C PHE A 71 5.93 7.27 3.09
N HIS A 72 6.73 6.38 3.67
CA HIS A 72 7.21 6.49 5.04
C HIS A 72 8.67 6.92 5.05
N LYS A 73 9.04 7.80 5.98
CA LYS A 73 10.45 8.17 6.18
C LYS A 73 10.75 8.25 7.66
N THR A 74 11.66 7.40 8.11
CA THR A 74 12.17 7.48 9.48
C THR A 74 13.07 8.72 9.61
N PRO A 75 12.77 9.64 10.56
CA PRO A 75 13.63 10.78 10.82
C PRO A 75 14.91 10.34 11.55
N GLY A 76 15.94 11.18 11.49
CA GLY A 76 17.12 11.05 12.35
C GLY A 76 16.90 11.74 13.71
N PRO A 77 17.71 11.41 14.73
CA PRO A 77 18.73 10.35 14.78
C PRO A 77 18.11 8.95 14.96
N LYS A 78 18.94 7.90 14.94
CA LYS A 78 18.50 6.52 15.22
C LYS A 78 17.74 6.47 16.55
N ASN A 79 16.69 5.66 16.62
CA ASN A 79 15.78 5.50 17.77
C ASN A 79 14.86 6.70 18.08
N VAL A 80 14.82 7.76 17.26
CA VAL A 80 13.92 8.90 17.50
C VAL A 80 12.45 8.48 17.63
N MET A 81 11.99 7.52 16.81
CA MET A 81 10.60 7.03 16.88
C MET A 81 10.30 6.35 18.23
N HIS A 82 11.25 5.60 18.78
CA HIS A 82 11.09 4.96 20.08
C HIS A 82 11.02 5.98 21.22
N THR A 83 11.84 7.04 21.15
CA THR A 83 11.73 8.18 22.09
C THR A 83 10.37 8.85 21.99
N MET A 84 9.89 9.14 20.78
CA MET A 84 8.59 9.79 20.56
C MET A 84 7.44 8.97 21.16
N VAL A 85 7.39 7.66 20.90
CA VAL A 85 6.33 6.79 21.45
C VAL A 85 6.41 6.70 22.97
N ARG A 86 7.60 6.59 23.57
CA ARG A 86 7.73 6.52 25.04
C ARG A 86 7.39 7.83 25.75
N THR A 87 7.69 8.97 25.13
CA THR A 87 7.46 10.29 25.75
C THR A 87 6.04 10.79 25.54
N PHE A 88 5.42 10.49 24.39
CA PHE A 88 4.14 11.09 23.98
C PHE A 88 3.04 10.07 23.65
N GLY A 89 3.33 8.77 23.67
CA GLY A 89 2.32 7.72 23.49
C GLY A 89 1.41 7.56 24.72
N TRP A 90 0.41 6.70 24.58
CA TRP A 90 -0.53 6.34 25.64
C TRP A 90 -0.61 4.81 25.77
N PRO A 91 -0.96 4.27 26.95
CA PRO A 91 -1.24 2.84 27.09
C PRO A 91 -2.38 2.42 26.16
N ASP A 92 -2.22 1.27 25.52
CA ASP A 92 -3.24 0.62 24.71
C ASP A 92 -3.42 -0.82 25.25
N ASP A 93 -4.64 -1.35 25.13
CA ASP A 93 -5.03 -2.68 25.63
C ASP A 93 -4.71 -3.81 24.65
N HIS A 94 -4.04 -3.46 23.54
CA HIS A 94 -3.61 -4.36 22.46
C HIS A 94 -2.18 -4.87 22.60
#